data_AF-A0A961B433-F1
#
_entry.id   AF-A0A961B433-F1
#
_cell.length_a   1.000
_cell.length_b   1.000
_cell.length_c   1.000
_cell.angle_alpha   90.00
_cell.angle_beta   90.00
_cell.angle_gamma   90.00
#
_symmetry.space_group_name_H-M   'P 1'
#
loop_
_entity.id
_entity.type
_entity.pdbx_description
1 polymer ?
#
loop_
_entity_poly.entity_id
_entity_poly.type
_entity_poly.pdbx_seq_one_letter_code
_entity_poly.pdbx_strand_id
1 'polypeptide(L)'
;ELFLRFLGRTPRDAEREAFLPALTDGFDGRLLPADQVKPVPAPDPLPLATWLNHVSPEANTIQLEVEKRVRRGPSPDPRFRAEWRETYEDIVWSLINDLEFVWMP
;
A
#
# COMPACT_ATOMS: atom_id res chain seq x y z
N GLU A 1 16.89 1.93 -7.18
CA GLU A 1 16.44 2.83 -6.09
C GLU A 1 15.79 2.08 -4.91
N LEU A 2 15.02 1.00 -5.12
CA LEU A 2 14.30 0.28 -4.04
C LEU A 2 15.17 -0.08 -2.82
N PHE A 3 16.27 -0.79 -3.01
CA PHE A 3 17.17 -1.16 -1.92
C PHE A 3 17.73 0.04 -1.15
N LEU A 4 18.02 1.15 -1.84
CA LEU A 4 18.49 2.37 -1.18
C LEU A 4 17.38 2.98 -0.32
N ARG A 5 16.13 2.93 -0.80
CA ARG A 5 14.98 3.52 -0.11
C ARG A 5 14.54 2.72 1.11
N PHE A 6 14.62 1.39 1.05
CA PHE A 6 14.16 0.52 2.14
C PHE A 6 15.30 0.04 3.05
N LEU A 7 16.48 -0.27 2.50
CA LEU A 7 17.62 -0.84 3.24
C LEU A 7 18.83 0.11 3.33
N GLY A 8 18.77 1.32 2.77
CA GLY A 8 19.86 2.31 2.85
C GLY A 8 21.13 1.95 2.07
N ARG A 9 21.11 0.88 1.25
CA ARG A 9 22.27 0.42 0.47
C ARG A 9 21.89 0.00 -0.96
N THR A 10 22.89 -0.24 -1.80
CA THR A 10 22.67 -0.85 -3.12
C THR A 10 22.39 -2.36 -2.99
N PRO A 11 21.67 -2.96 -3.95
CA PRO A 11 21.49 -4.42 -3.97
C PRO A 11 22.83 -5.12 -4.19
N ARG A 12 22.98 -6.29 -3.56
CA ARG A 12 24.01 -7.28 -3.87
C ARG A 12 23.68 -7.98 -5.18
N ASP A 13 24.66 -8.61 -5.81
CA ASP A 13 24.47 -9.28 -7.10
C ASP A 13 23.40 -10.37 -7.03
N ALA A 14 23.42 -11.21 -6.00
CA ALA A 14 22.40 -12.26 -5.79
C ALA A 14 20.98 -11.69 -5.61
N GLU A 15 20.83 -10.57 -4.91
CA GLU A 15 19.52 -9.91 -4.72
C GLU A 15 19.02 -9.31 -6.03
N ARG A 16 19.93 -8.69 -6.80
CA ARG A 16 19.63 -8.18 -8.13
C ARG A 16 19.17 -9.31 -9.04
N GLU A 17 19.88 -10.42 -9.08
CA GLU A 17 19.52 -11.59 -9.89
C GLU A 17 18.17 -12.18 -9.47
N ALA A 18 17.84 -12.18 -8.18
CA ALA A 18 16.56 -12.67 -7.67
C ALA A 18 15.37 -11.77 -8.03
N PHE A 19 15.50 -10.44 -7.86
CA PHE A 19 14.36 -9.52 -8.00
C PHE A 19 14.21 -8.89 -9.39
N LEU A 20 15.31 -8.72 -10.14
CA LEU A 20 15.27 -8.01 -11.42
C LEU A 20 14.38 -8.68 -12.48
N PRO A 21 14.39 -10.02 -12.66
CA PRO A 21 13.54 -10.67 -13.66
C PRO A 21 12.04 -10.38 -13.43
N ALA A 22 11.60 -10.49 -12.17
CA ALA A 22 10.20 -10.25 -11.79
C ALA A 22 9.77 -8.79 -11.98
N LEU A 23 10.66 -7.82 -11.70
CA LEU A 23 10.35 -6.40 -11.91
C LEU A 23 10.34 -6.00 -13.38
N THR A 24 11.20 -6.64 -14.19
CA THR A 24 11.37 -6.29 -15.61
C THR A 24 10.19 -6.78 -16.44
N ASP A 25 9.64 -7.95 -16.09
CA ASP A 25 8.44 -8.45 -16.75
C ASP A 25 7.27 -7.45 -16.57
N GLY A 26 6.66 -7.03 -17.66
CA GLY A 26 5.57 -6.05 -17.66
C GLY A 26 5.95 -4.61 -17.29
N PHE A 27 7.22 -4.29 -17.00
CA PHE A 27 7.63 -2.95 -16.52
C PHE A 27 7.21 -1.82 -17.46
N ASP A 28 7.50 -1.97 -18.76
CA ASP A 28 7.22 -0.93 -19.76
C ASP A 28 5.71 -0.71 -19.96
N GLY A 29 4.90 -1.75 -19.77
CA GLY A 29 3.45 -1.74 -19.91
C GLY A 29 2.67 -1.57 -18.60
N ARG A 30 3.36 -1.30 -17.48
CA ARG A 30 2.77 -1.35 -16.13
C ARG A 30 1.68 -0.31 -15.87
N LEU A 31 1.72 0.82 -16.58
CA LEU A 31 0.75 1.89 -16.42
C LEU A 31 -0.49 1.63 -17.28
N LEU A 32 -1.66 1.88 -16.69
CA LEU A 32 -2.91 1.92 -17.45
C LEU A 32 -3.00 3.23 -18.23
N PRO A 33 -3.50 3.19 -19.47
CA PRO A 33 -3.87 4.40 -20.22
C PRO A 33 -4.83 5.29 -19.42
N ALA A 34 -4.69 6.61 -19.55
CA ALA A 34 -5.41 7.58 -18.71
C ALA A 34 -6.94 7.47 -18.81
N ASP A 35 -7.46 7.03 -19.96
CA ASP A 35 -8.88 6.77 -20.22
C ASP A 35 -9.40 5.49 -19.54
N GLN A 36 -8.51 4.59 -19.12
CA GLN A 36 -8.85 3.35 -18.42
C GLN A 36 -8.70 3.46 -16.89
N VAL A 37 -8.03 4.51 -16.40
CA VAL A 37 -7.88 4.75 -14.96
C VAL A 37 -9.21 5.18 -14.36
N LYS A 38 -9.80 4.30 -13.54
CA LYS A 38 -11.02 4.61 -12.79
C LYS A 38 -10.67 5.19 -11.43
N PRO A 39 -11.18 6.37 -11.05
CA PRO A 39 -10.92 6.91 -9.73
C PRO A 39 -11.54 6.01 -8.66
N VAL A 40 -10.79 5.77 -7.58
CA VAL A 40 -11.32 5.09 -6.41
C VAL A 40 -12.26 6.05 -5.68
N PRO A 41 -13.55 5.71 -5.49
CA PRO A 41 -14.46 6.57 -4.76
C PRO A 41 -14.03 6.64 -3.29
N ALA A 42 -13.98 7.86 -2.74
CA ALA A 42 -13.79 8.04 -1.31
C ALA A 42 -15.01 7.48 -0.56
N PRO A 43 -14.82 6.81 0.59
CA PRO A 43 -15.94 6.36 1.39
C PRO A 43 -16.69 7.56 1.96
N ASP A 44 -18.01 7.43 2.11
CA ASP A 44 -18.84 8.50 2.67
C ASP A 44 -18.33 8.92 4.05
N PRO A 45 -18.28 10.22 4.34
CA PRO A 45 -17.80 10.71 5.63
C PRO A 45 -18.68 10.16 6.76
N LEU A 46 -18.04 9.68 7.82
CA LEU A 46 -18.74 9.30 9.04
C LEU A 46 -18.98 10.54 9.91
N PRO A 47 -20.07 10.57 10.70
CA PRO A 47 -20.23 11.58 11.72
C PRO A 47 -19.06 11.56 12.70
N LEU A 48 -18.66 12.72 13.22
CA LEU A 48 -17.56 12.82 14.17
C LEU A 48 -17.99 12.38 15.57
N ALA A 49 -17.23 11.45 16.15
CA ALA A 49 -17.22 11.21 17.58
C ALA A 49 -16.30 12.25 18.24
N THR A 50 -16.85 13.04 19.15
CA THR A 50 -16.20 14.14 19.89
C THR A 50 -16.44 13.95 21.39
N TRP A 51 -15.77 14.75 22.22
CA TRP A 51 -16.02 14.76 23.67
C TRP A 51 -17.50 14.97 24.04
N LEU A 52 -18.26 15.72 23.23
CA LEU A 52 -19.66 16.04 23.53
C LEU A 52 -20.63 14.86 23.34
N ASN A 53 -20.28 13.88 22.50
CA ASN A 53 -21.13 12.73 22.17
C ASN A 53 -20.46 11.38 22.42
N HIS A 54 -19.25 11.33 23.01
CA HIS A 54 -18.46 10.09 23.14
C HIS A 54 -19.12 8.99 23.98
N VAL A 55 -20.05 9.34 24.88
CA VAL A 55 -20.79 8.37 25.73
C VAL A 55 -22.09 7.89 25.09
N SER A 56 -22.47 8.38 23.91
CA SER A 56 -23.70 7.93 23.24
C SER A 56 -23.46 6.59 22.53
N PRO A 57 -24.47 5.70 22.47
CA PRO A 57 -24.36 4.43 21.75
C PRO A 57 -23.94 4.58 20.28
N GLU A 58 -24.37 5.67 19.63
CA GLU A 58 -24.04 5.99 18.24
C GLU A 58 -22.54 6.22 18.05
N ALA A 59 -21.84 6.77 19.06
CA ALA A 59 -20.40 6.97 19.01
C ALA A 59 -19.64 5.64 18.87
N ASN A 60 -20.13 4.59 19.55
CA ASN A 60 -19.58 3.24 19.43
C ASN A 60 -19.79 2.66 18.02
N THR A 61 -20.98 2.84 17.45
CA THR A 61 -21.26 2.40 16.07
C THR A 61 -20.33 3.08 15.05
N ILE A 62 -20.07 4.38 15.22
CA ILE A 62 -19.14 5.14 14.38
C ILE A 62 -17.72 4.58 14.49
N GLN A 63 -17.22 4.36 15.72
CA GLN A 63 -15.86 3.86 15.93
C GLN A 63 -15.65 2.44 15.39
N LEU A 64 -16.65 1.56 15.51
CA LEU A 64 -16.62 0.24 14.89
C LEU A 64 -16.56 0.31 13.37
N GLU A 65 -17.24 1.28 12.75
CA GLU A 65 -17.17 1.47 11.30
C GLU A 65 -15.82 2.08 10.87
N VAL A 66 -15.27 3.01 11.65
CA VAL A 66 -13.89 3.50 11.45
C VAL A 66 -12.90 2.34 11.49
N GLU A 67 -12.99 1.48 12.51
CA GLU A 67 -12.12 0.31 12.64
C GLU A 67 -12.22 -0.61 11.41
N LYS A 68 -13.44 -0.92 10.94
CA LYS A 68 -13.64 -1.71 9.72
C LYS A 68 -12.97 -1.09 8.50
N ARG A 69 -13.08 0.24 8.33
CA ARG A 69 -12.45 0.95 7.21
C ARG A 69 -10.93 0.93 7.30
N VAL A 70 -10.37 1.13 8.51
CA VAL A 70 -8.94 1.04 8.76
C VAL A 70 -8.42 -0.37 8.48
N ARG A 71 -9.10 -1.40 8.96
CA ARG A 71 -8.73 -2.81 8.71
C ARG A 71 -8.78 -3.18 7.23
N ARG A 72 -9.69 -2.60 6.45
CA ARG A 72 -9.75 -2.77 4.99
C ARG A 72 -8.54 -2.16 4.28
N GLY A 73 -7.99 -1.08 4.84
CA GLY A 73 -6.89 -0.34 4.24
C GLY A 73 -7.31 0.51 3.03
N PRO A 74 -6.36 1.30 2.47
CA PRO A 74 -6.58 2.04 1.25
C PRO A 74 -6.77 1.09 0.06
N SER A 75 -7.52 1.52 -0.96
CA SER A 75 -7.63 0.77 -2.21
C SER A 75 -6.30 0.79 -2.99
N PRO A 76 -6.04 -0.24 -3.80
CA PRO A 76 -4.93 -0.26 -4.75
C PRO A 76 -4.85 0.99 -5.63
N ASP A 77 -3.63 1.37 -6.04
CA ASP A 77 -3.44 2.47 -7.00
C ASP A 77 -4.04 2.09 -8.36
N PRO A 78 -5.06 2.81 -8.85
CA PRO A 78 -5.78 2.45 -10.07
C PRO A 78 -4.99 2.73 -11.35
N ARG A 79 -3.80 3.33 -11.25
CA ARG A 79 -2.95 3.68 -12.40
C ARG A 79 -2.09 2.52 -12.88
N PHE A 80 -1.94 1.47 -12.08
CA PHE A 80 -1.13 0.31 -12.43
C PHE A 80 -2.00 -0.87 -12.85
N ARG A 81 -1.48 -1.67 -13.79
CA ARG A 81 -2.00 -3.02 -14.05
C ARG A 81 -1.79 -3.88 -12.80
N ALA A 82 -2.83 -4.63 -12.42
CA ALA A 82 -2.86 -5.34 -11.15
C ALA A 82 -1.71 -6.35 -11.03
N GLU A 83 -1.42 -7.08 -12.10
CA GLU A 83 -0.42 -8.16 -12.13
C GLU A 83 0.99 -7.64 -11.85
N TRP A 84 1.34 -6.50 -12.47
CA TRP A 84 2.65 -5.87 -12.25
C TRP A 84 2.73 -5.20 -10.87
N ARG A 85 1.65 -4.51 -10.47
CA ARG A 85 1.55 -3.84 -9.17
C ARG A 85 1.76 -4.82 -8.02
N GLU A 86 1.09 -5.97 -8.06
CA GLU A 86 1.17 -7.01 -7.02
C GLU A 86 2.60 -7.55 -6.91
N THR A 87 3.24 -7.85 -8.05
CA THR A 87 4.66 -8.27 -8.06
C THR A 87 5.58 -7.23 -7.43
N TYR A 88 5.38 -5.95 -7.76
CA TYR A 88 6.13 -4.85 -7.16
C TYR A 88 5.88 -4.74 -5.65
N GLU A 89 4.62 -4.84 -5.22
CA GLU A 89 4.22 -4.79 -3.81
C GLU A 89 4.81 -5.95 -3.01
N ASP A 90 4.84 -7.17 -3.55
CA ASP A 90 5.46 -8.34 -2.92
C ASP A 90 6.98 -8.13 -2.71
N ILE A 91 7.66 -7.51 -3.67
CA ILE A 91 9.09 -7.19 -3.54
C ILE A 91 9.31 -6.12 -2.47
N VAL A 92 8.51 -5.06 -2.45
CA VAL A 92 8.58 -4.04 -1.40
C VAL A 92 8.30 -4.66 -0.03
N TRP A 93 7.30 -5.53 0.07
CA TRP A 93 6.98 -6.28 1.28
C TRP A 93 8.16 -7.13 1.74
N SER A 94 8.81 -7.84 0.82
CA SER A 94 10.01 -8.63 1.10
C SER A 94 11.14 -7.77 1.67
N LEU A 95 11.37 -6.57 1.12
CA LEU A 95 12.41 -5.65 1.60
C LEU A 95 12.10 -5.08 2.99
N ILE A 96 10.84 -4.74 3.27
CA ILE A 96 10.43 -4.20 4.58
C ILE A 96 10.49 -5.28 5.67
N ASN A 97 10.31 -6.55 5.30
CA ASN A 97 10.40 -7.68 6.21
C ASN A 97 11.80 -8.32 6.24
N ASP A 98 12.78 -7.74 5.56
CA ASP A 98 14.17 -8.19 5.63
C ASP A 98 14.79 -7.85 7.00
N LEU A 99 15.72 -8.68 7.48
CA LEU A 99 16.41 -8.48 8.76
C LEU A 99 17.24 -7.19 8.81
N GLU A 100 17.64 -6.69 7.64
CA GLU A 100 18.37 -5.42 7.52
C GLU A 100 17.45 -4.20 7.57
N PHE A 101 16.13 -4.38 7.49
CA PHE A 101 15.18 -3.29 7.61
C PHE A 101 15.10 -2.81 9.06
N VAL A 102 15.45 -1.56 9.30
CA VAL A 102 15.41 -0.94 10.63
C VAL A 102 14.20 -0.03 10.75
N TRP A 103 13.24 -0.42 11.59
CA TRP A 103 12.12 0.42 11.97
C TRP A 103 12.45 1.23 13.23
N MET A 104 12.46 2.56 13.11
CA MET A 104 12.68 3.49 14.22
C MET A 104 11.34 4.17 14.59
N PRO A 105 10.83 3.98 15.83
CA PRO A 105 9.60 4.61 16.31
C PRO A 105 9.70 6.13 16.52
#